data_AF-A0A0D8XYA3-F1
#
_entry.id   AF-A0A0D8XYA3-F1
#
_cell.length_a   1.000
_cell.length_b   1.000
_cell.length_c   1.000
_cell.angle_alpha   90.00
_cell.angle_beta   90.00
_cell.angle_gamma   90.00
#
_symmetry.space_group_name_H-M   'P 1'
#
loop_
_entity.id
_entity.type
_entity.pdbx_description
1 polymer ?
#
loop_
_entity_poly.entity_id
_entity_poly.type
_entity_poly.pdbx_seq_one_letter_code
_entity_poly.pdbx_strand_id
1 'polypeptide(L)' 'MTIFGGLMLLGVGRTMPFSLGLPLMDDNVKKNNLPIYFAFMFFVRILGPILGLLIGSKLNEIYYTFDRELTSSDFN' A
#
# COMPACT_ATOMS: atom_id res chain seq x y z
N MET A 1 -8.92 -0.80 22.12
CA MET A 1 -8.53 0.60 21.84
C MET A 1 -7.69 0.76 20.58
N THR A 2 -6.67 -0.07 20.35
CA THR A 2 -5.80 -0.02 19.15
C THR A 2 -6.55 -0.19 17.82
N ILE A 3 -7.52 -1.12 17.73
CA ILE A 3 -8.32 -1.32 16.50
C ILE A 3 -9.15 -0.07 16.16
N PHE A 4 -9.76 0.56 17.15
CA PHE A 4 -10.56 1.77 16.95
C PHE A 4 -9.71 2.93 16.40
N GLY A 5 -8.54 3.19 17.00
CA GLY A 5 -7.62 4.22 16.51
C GLY A 5 -7.11 3.93 15.09
N GLY A 6 -6.81 2.66 14.78
CA GLY A 6 -6.40 2.23 13.45
C GLY A 6 -7.48 2.43 12.38
N LEU A 7 -8.73 2.11 12.68
CA LEU A 7 -9.87 2.34 11.79
C LEU A 7 -10.15 3.83 11.60
N MET A 8 -9.99 4.64 12.64
CA MET A 8 -10.13 6.10 12.55
C MET A 8 -9.07 6.70 11.62
N LEU A 9 -7.80 6.35 11.81
CA LEU A 9 -6.69 6.79 10.94
C LEU A 9 -6.86 6.29 9.50
N LEU A 10 -7.29 5.05 9.30
CA LEU A 10 -7.61 4.51 7.97
C LEU A 10 -8.76 5.29 7.31
N GLY A 11 -9.78 5.67 8.08
CA GLY A 11 -10.89 6.49 7.60
C GLY A 11 -10.42 7.85 7.11
N VAL A 12 -9.68 8.58 7.96
CA VAL A 12 -9.12 9.89 7.63
C VAL A 12 -8.16 9.81 6.43
N GLY A 13 -7.28 8.80 6.41
CA GLY A 13 -6.31 8.60 5.34
C GLY A 13 -6.95 8.24 3.99
N ARG A 14 -8.09 7.55 3.97
CA ARG A 14 -8.81 7.25 2.73
C ARG A 14 -9.59 8.44 2.17
N THR A 15 -10.15 9.29 3.02
CA THR A 15 -10.98 10.42 2.59
C THR A 15 -10.15 11.64 2.22
N MET A 16 -9.00 11.86 2.87
CA MET A 16 -8.11 13.01 2.60
C MET A 16 -7.76 13.21 1.11
N PRO A 17 -7.31 12.18 0.37
CA PRO A 17 -6.97 12.33 -1.05
C PRO A 17 -8.17 12.70 -1.92
N PHE A 18 -9.38 12.24 -1.54
CA PHE A 18 -10.61 12.55 -2.26
C PHE A 18 -11.15 13.95 -1.92
N SER A 19 -11.11 14.36 -0.65
CA SER A 19 -11.60 15.68 -0.22
C SER A 19 -10.66 16.83 -0.56
N LEU A 20 -9.35 16.63 -0.45
CA LEU A 20 -8.36 17.69 -0.67
C LEU A 20 -7.58 17.49 -1.96
N GLY A 21 -7.23 16.26 -2.31
CA GLY A 21 -6.42 15.99 -3.51
C GLY A 21 -7.14 16.30 -4.81
N LEU A 22 -8.41 15.90 -4.94
CA LEU A 22 -9.20 16.10 -6.15
C LEU A 22 -9.40 17.58 -6.52
N PRO A 23 -9.85 18.47 -5.63
CA PRO A 23 -9.99 19.90 -5.94
C PRO A 23 -8.63 20.59 -6.14
N LEU A 24 -7.59 20.24 -5.37
CA LEU A 24 -6.24 20.81 -5.58
C LEU A 24 -5.66 20.43 -6.95
N MET A 25 -5.94 19.22 -7.43
CA MET A 25 -5.54 18.77 -8.76
C MET A 25 -6.38 19.45 -9.85
N ASP A 26 -7.68 19.67 -9.63
CA ASP A 26 -8.56 20.39 -10.57
C ASP A 26 -8.17 21.88 -10.71
N ASP A 27 -7.74 22.52 -9.63
CA ASP A 27 -7.36 23.94 -9.62
C ASP A 27 -5.97 24.21 -10.24
N ASN A 28 -5.01 23.28 -10.12
CA ASN A 28 -3.63 23.50 -10.58
C ASN A 28 -3.30 22.86 -11.96
N VAL A 29 -4.20 22.04 -12.53
CA VAL A 29 -3.93 21.29 -13.76
C VAL A 29 -4.86 21.75 -14.90
N LYS A 30 -4.26 22.11 -16.05
CA LYS A 30 -5.03 22.41 -17.27
C LYS A 30 -5.84 21.19 -17.71
N LYS A 31 -7.12 21.38 -18.07
CA LYS A 31 -8.12 20.35 -18.46
C LYS A 31 -7.62 19.23 -19.39
N ASN A 32 -6.60 19.48 -20.19
CA ASN A 32 -6.03 18.50 -21.11
C ASN A 32 -5.20 17.39 -20.43
N ASN A 33 -4.67 17.65 -19.23
CA ASN A 33 -3.80 16.70 -18.51
C ASN A 33 -4.52 15.95 -17.37
N LEU A 34 -5.74 16.37 -17.02
CA LEU A 34 -6.59 15.72 -16.01
C LEU A 34 -6.68 14.18 -16.17
N PRO A 35 -6.83 13.62 -17.39
CA PRO A 35 -6.87 12.16 -17.57
C PRO A 35 -5.59 11.43 -17.12
N ILE A 36 -4.42 12.05 -17.33
CA ILE A 36 -3.12 11.50 -16.91
C ILE A 36 -3.02 11.46 -15.37
N TYR A 37 -3.52 12.50 -14.71
CA TYR A 37 -3.50 12.60 -13.26
C TYR A 37 -4.43 11.60 -12.58
N PHE A 38 -5.63 11.39 -13.14
CA PHE A 38 -6.52 10.31 -12.70
C PHE A 38 -5.88 8.93 -12.91
N ALA A 39 -5.29 8.68 -14.08
CA ALA A 39 -4.62 7.41 -14.36
C ALA A 39 -3.49 7.13 -13.35
N PHE A 40 -2.69 8.14 -13.01
CA PHE A 40 -1.65 8.01 -11.99
C PHE A 40 -2.20 7.73 -10.59
N MET A 41 -3.30 8.39 -10.20
CA MET A 41 -3.96 8.16 -8.91
C MET A 41 -4.47 6.71 -8.77
N PHE A 42 -5.09 6.17 -9.83
CA PHE A 42 -5.49 4.76 -9.87
C PHE A 42 -4.29 3.81 -9.90
N PHE A 43 -3.23 4.16 -10.61
CA PHE A 43 -2.01 3.38 -10.65
C PHE A 43 -1.39 3.22 -9.25
N VAL A 44 -1.20 4.32 -8.51
CA VAL A 44 -0.67 4.27 -7.14
C VAL A 44 -1.58 3.48 -6.20
N ARG A 45 -2.91 3.58 -6.38
CA ARG A 45 -3.89 2.81 -5.59
C ARG A 45 -3.76 1.30 -5.77
N ILE A 46 -3.42 0.84 -6.97
CA ILE A 46 -3.23 -0.57 -7.29
C ILE A 46 -1.81 -1.02 -6.91
N LEU A 47 -0.82 -0.14 -7.04
CA LEU A 47 0.58 -0.41 -6.72
C LEU A 47 0.80 -0.70 -5.24
N GLY A 48 0.08 -0.02 -4.34
CA GLY A 48 0.17 -0.27 -2.89
C GLY A 48 -0.07 -1.73 -2.49
N PRO A 49 -1.22 -2.34 -2.84
CA PRO A 49 -1.48 -3.76 -2.61
C PRO A 49 -0.47 -4.69 -3.28
N ILE A 50 -0.04 -4.39 -4.51
CA ILE A 50 0.93 -5.22 -5.24
C ILE A 50 2.26 -5.26 -4.50
N LEU A 51 2.79 -4.10 -4.09
CA LEU A 51 4.05 -4.03 -3.34
C LEU A 51 3.92 -4.68 -1.97
N GLY A 52 2.81 -4.44 -1.26
CA GLY A 52 2.56 -5.06 0.05
C GLY A 52 2.55 -6.59 -0.01
N LEU A 53 1.88 -7.16 -1.02
CA LEU A 53 1.85 -8.61 -1.23
C LEU A 53 3.21 -9.16 -1.68
N LEU A 54 3.94 -8.44 -2.54
CA LEU A 54 5.27 -8.86 -2.98
C LEU A 54 6.24 -8.91 -1.80
N ILE A 55 6.28 -7.86 -0.99
CA ILE A 55 7.11 -7.79 0.23
C ILE A 55 6.68 -8.87 1.22
N GLY A 56 5.38 -9.06 1.44
CA GLY A 56 4.85 -10.11 2.31
C GLY A 56 5.26 -11.51 1.86
N SER A 57 5.21 -11.78 0.55
CA SER A 57 5.65 -13.04 -0.04
C SER A 57 7.14 -13.31 0.22
N LYS A 58 7.99 -12.30 0.03
CA LYS A 58 9.44 -12.41 0.29
C LYS A 58 9.76 -12.59 1.77
N LEU A 59 9.05 -11.89 2.66
CA LEU A 59 9.18 -12.11 4.10
C LEU A 59 8.82 -13.56 4.49
N ASN A 60 7.75 -14.10 3.89
CA ASN A 60 7.31 -15.45 4.16
C ASN A 60 8.35 -16.48 3.70
N GLU A 61 8.94 -16.28 2.51
CA GLU A 61 10.02 -17.11 1.99
C GLU A 61 11.25 -17.13 2.91
N ILE A 62 11.63 -15.98 3.47
CA ILE A 62 12.74 -15.87 4.44
C ILE A 62 12.41 -16.63 5.74
N TYR A 63 11.19 -16.46 6.26
CA TYR A 63 10.75 -17.13 7.49
C TYR A 63 10.83 -18.66 7.36
N TYR A 64 10.28 -19.22 6.28
CA TYR A 64 10.34 -20.67 6.04
C TYR A 64 11.74 -21.18 5.75
N THR A 65 12.58 -20.37 5.10
CA THR A 65 13.97 -20.76 4.83
C THR A 65 14.79 -20.85 6.13
N PHE A 66 14.61 -19.90 7.05
CA PHE A 66 15.26 -19.91 8.36
C PHE A 66 14.83 -21.10 9.23
N ASP A 67 13.53 -21.41 9.24
CA ASP A 67 12.98 -22.58 9.95
C ASP A 67 13.51 -23.92 9.41
N ARG A 68 13.71 -24.01 8.08
CA ARG A 68 14.27 -25.19 7.43
C ARG A 68 15.73 -25.45 7.79
N GLU A 69 16.53 -24.40 7.95
CA GLU A 69 17.94 -24.52 8.34
C GLU A 69 18.10 -24.98 9.80
N LEU A 70 17.31 -24.43 10.73
CA LEU A 70 17.29 -24.86 12.14
C LEU A 70 16.92 -26.35 12.29
N THR A 71 15.90 -26.80 11.56
CA THR A 71 15.48 -28.21 11.58
C THR A 71 16.56 -29.15 11.02
N SER A 72 17.38 -28.69 10.07
CA SER A 72 18.45 -29.50 9.49
C SER A 72 19.72 -29.59 10.35
N SER A 73 19.97 -28.60 11.21
CA SER A 73 21.07 -28.63 12.18
C SER A 73 20.77 -29.49 13.42
N ASP A 74 19.49 -29.67 13.77
CA ASP A 74 19.09 -30.56 14.87
C ASP A 74 19.05 -32.05 14.47
N PHE A 75 19.13 -32.36 13.17
CA PHE A 75 19.12 -33.73 12.63
C PHE A 75 20.52 -34.25 12.20
N ASN A 76 21.59 -33.53 12.53
CA ASN A 76 23.00 -33.94 12.32
C ASN A 76 23.72 -34.03 13.67
#